data_AF-A0A524G5Y9-F1
#
_entry.id   AF-A0A524G5Y9-F1
#
_cell.length_a   1.000
_cell.length_b   1.000
_cell.length_c   1.000
_cell.angle_alpha   90.00
_cell.angle_beta   90.00
_cell.angle_gamma   90.00
#
_symmetry.space_group_name_H-M   'P 1'
#
loop_
_entity.id
_entity.type
_entity.pdbx_description
1 polymer ?
#
loop_
_entity_poly.entity_id
_entity_poly.type
_entity_poly.pdbx_seq_one_letter_code
_entity_poly.pdbx_strand_id
1 'polypeptide(L)' 'MMSKVYLRVSETHEHYVVAMCDKPLLGKTLQDGKIQFKISEEFYGDELVDLK' A
#
# COMPACT_ATOMS: atom_id res chain seq x y z
N MET A 1 19.15 8.69 -4.89
CA MET A 1 17.76 8.71 -5.39
C MET A 1 16.92 8.11 -4.28
N MET A 2 15.98 8.86 -3.69
CA MET A 2 15.18 8.37 -2.55
C MET A 2 14.09 7.42 -3.07
N SER A 3 13.95 6.27 -2.42
CA SER A 3 12.86 5.34 -2.68
C SER A 3 11.54 5.98 -2.24
N LYS A 4 10.47 5.86 -3.04
CA LYS A 4 9.14 6.37 -2.69
C LYS A 4 8.16 5.22 -2.46
N VAL A 5 7.31 5.37 -1.44
CA VAL A 5 6.24 4.41 -1.11
C VAL A 5 4.93 5.14 -0.90
N TYR A 6 3.83 4.46 -1.20
CA TYR A 6 2.51 4.87 -0.74
C TYR A 6 2.34 4.47 0.72
N LEU A 7 1.76 5.34 1.53
CA LEU A 7 1.45 5.13 2.94
C LEU A 7 0.01 5.57 3.19
N ARG A 8 -0.81 4.68 3.77
CA ARG A 8 -2.15 4.97 4.28
C ARG A 8 -2.21 4.66 5.76
N VAL A 9 -2.75 5.58 6.55
CA VAL A 9 -3.10 5.35 7.94
C VAL A 9 -4.63 5.28 8.04
N SER A 10 -5.15 4.12 8.40
CA SER A 10 -6.58 3.92 8.63
C SER A 10 -6.85 3.79 10.11
N GLU A 11 -7.74 4.64 10.63
CA GLU A 11 -8.20 4.54 12.02
C GLU A 11 -9.38 3.57 12.12
N THR A 12 -9.33 2.70 13.12
CA THR A 12 -10.44 1.87 13.57
C THR A 12 -10.81 2.28 14.99
N HIS A 13 -11.90 1.75 15.53
CA HIS A 13 -12.36 2.13 16.88
C HIS A 13 -11.32 1.95 17.99
N GLU A 14 -10.38 1.01 17.84
CA GLU A 14 -9.40 0.67 18.88
C GLU A 14 -7.94 0.75 18.40
N HIS A 15 -7.70 0.82 17.09
CA HIS A 15 -6.37 0.65 16.52
C HIS A 15 -6.16 1.51 15.28
N TYR A 16 -4.89 1.78 14.98
CA TYR A 16 -4.47 2.31 13.68
C TYR A 16 -3.86 1.19 12.84
N VAL A 17 -4.22 1.15 11.56
CA VAL A 17 -3.59 0.31 10.55
C VAL A 17 -2.73 1.19 9.66
N VAL A 18 -1.44 0.91 9.59
CA VAL A 18 -0.51 1.57 8.67
C VAL A 18 -0.22 0.62 7.52
N ALA A 19 -0.73 0.94 6.34
CA ALA A 19 -0.47 0.20 5.11
C ALA A 19 0.60 0.92 4.29
N MET A 20 1.58 0.17 3.78
CA MET A 20 2.65 0.70 2.94
C MET A 20 2.81 -0.14 1.68
N CYS A 21 3.09 0.51 0.55
CA CYS A 21 3.28 -0.15 -0.74
C CYS A 21 4.34 0.56 -1.57
N ASP A 22 5.24 -0.22 -2.18
CA ASP A 22 6.17 0.30 -3.19
C ASP A 22 5.41 0.99 -4.33
N LYS A 23 5.83 2.20 -4.69
CA LYS A 23 5.21 2.99 -5.77
C LYS A 23 4.86 2.20 -7.03
N PRO A 24 5.76 1.36 -7.60
CA PRO A 24 5.46 0.65 -8.85
C PRO A 24 4.42 -0.46 -8.71
N LEU A 25 4.01 -0.86 -7.50
CA LEU A 25 3.07 -1.96 -7.29
C LEU A 25 1.61 -1.52 -7.23
N LEU A 26 1.33 -0.24 -6.94
CA LEU A 26 -0.04 0.25 -6.80
C LEU A 26 -0.85 0.01 -8.08
N GLY A 27 -2.06 -0.50 -7.93
CA GLY A 27 -2.97 -0.84 -9.02
C GLY A 27 -2.70 -2.20 -9.69
N LYS A 28 -1.55 -2.85 -9.42
CA LYS A 28 -1.25 -4.18 -9.97
C LYS A 28 -2.07 -5.27 -9.29
N THR A 29 -2.28 -6.36 -10.02
CA THR A 29 -2.77 -7.63 -9.48
C THR A 29 -1.60 -8.59 -9.37
N LEU A 30 -1.37 -9.15 -8.19
CA LEU A 30 -0.35 -10.16 -7.94
C LEU A 30 -1.03 -11.54 -7.80
N GLN A 31 -0.27 -12.59 -8.15
CA GLN A 31 -0.72 -13.96 -8.03
C GLN A 31 0.34 -14.79 -7.33
N ASP A 32 -0.08 -15.53 -6.30
CA ASP A 32 0.73 -16.53 -5.62
C ASP A 32 -0.06 -17.84 -5.54
N GLY A 33 0.36 -18.81 -6.36
CA GLY A 33 -0.36 -20.06 -6.58
C GLY A 33 -1.81 -19.82 -7.02
N LYS A 34 -2.76 -20.17 -6.14
CA LYS A 34 -4.21 -20.02 -6.36
C LYS A 34 -4.77 -18.69 -5.84
N ILE A 35 -3.97 -17.88 -5.15
CA ILE A 35 -4.39 -16.61 -4.58
C ILE A 35 -4.10 -15.52 -5.59
N GLN A 36 -5.11 -14.72 -5.91
CA GLN A 36 -5.00 -13.53 -6.73
C GLN A 36 -5.52 -12.34 -5.92
N PHE A 37 -4.74 -11.27 -5.85
CA PHE A 37 -5.14 -10.07 -5.12
C PHE A 37 -4.66 -8.80 -5.81
N LYS A 38 -5.47 -7.75 -5.71
CA LYS A 38 -5.16 -6.43 -6.26
C LYS A 38 -4.54 -5.55 -5.17
N ILE A 39 -3.44 -4.90 -5.48
CA ILE A 39 -2.87 -3.82 -4.69
C ILE A 39 -3.73 -2.57 -4.95
N SER A 40 -4.86 -2.44 -4.24
CA SER A 40 -5.86 -1.40 -4.53
C SER A 40 -5.45 -0.03 -4.00
N GLU A 41 -5.85 1.02 -4.72
CA GLU A 41 -5.75 2.41 -4.25
C GLU A 41 -6.56 2.63 -2.97
N GLU A 42 -7.68 1.92 -2.81
CA GLU A 42 -8.52 1.93 -1.61
C GLU A 42 -7.81 1.38 -0.36
N PHE A 43 -6.84 0.48 -0.49
CA PHE A 43 -6.12 -0.02 0.68
C PHE A 43 -4.77 0.67 0.90
N TYR A 44 -4.05 1.01 -0.19
CA TYR A 44 -2.67 1.50 -0.10
C TYR A 44 -2.47 2.95 -0.59
N GLY A 45 -3.31 3.47 -1.47
CA GLY A 45 -3.02 4.65 -2.29
C GLY A 45 -3.41 5.98 -1.65
N ASP A 46 -2.84 6.33 -0.50
CA ASP A 46 -3.08 7.61 0.17
C ASP A 46 -1.92 8.60 -0.08
N GLU A 47 -0.93 8.69 0.80
CA GLU A 47 0.20 9.62 0.63
C GLU A 47 1.41 8.95 -0.04
N LEU A 48 2.05 9.63 -1.00
CA LEU A 48 3.33 9.18 -1.58
C LEU A 48 4.51 9.86 -0.86
N VAL A 49 5.23 9.09 -0.04
CA VAL A 49 6.30 9.60 0.83
C VAL A 49 7.68 9.13 0.38
N ASP A 50 8.71 9.93 0.69
CA ASP A 50 10.11 9.54 0.53
C ASP A 50 10.54 8.66 1.72
N LEU A 51 11.08 7.46 1.44
CA LEU A 51 11.74 6.62 2.44
C LEU A 51 13.08 7.28 2.81
N LYS A 52 13.26 7.56 4.09
CA LYS A 52 14.50 8.11 4.66
C LYS A 52 15.39 7.03 5.23
#